data_AF-A0A8J8F121-F1
#
_entry.id   AF-A0A8J8F121-F1
#
_cell.length_a   1.000
_cell.length_b   1.000
_cell.length_c   1.000
_cell.angle_alpha   90.00
_cell.angle_beta   90.00
_cell.angle_gamma   90.00
#
_symmetry.space_group_name_H-M   'P 1'
#
loop_
_entity.id
_entity.type
_entity.pdbx_description
1 polymer ?
#
loop_
_entity_poly.entity_id
_entity_poly.type
_entity_poly.pdbx_seq_one_letter_code
_entity_poly.pdbx_strand_id
1 'polypeptide(L)'
;MRRGDVLIGLFLVAAVGVTLTGEAYTAGTRVINAGGISFSAMNMLVFILFSLVTIALFARHLGTKGYAWAFYLIAVSTVAVWLDNTPPLIDKSSLNVLNGYINSLLPWEVHISPEGAFYAYVYLLLLLVTAVFYTAPRRAREMGFLTFGLLFSMPVFRAFLYPPSFDMVGITAFAISLALASTLVFSPNPIIAAFQTIVLSATSVVAIAVQPWTAVMPFAFAFSFPRKKRNLAYVAMVVLGILGLLHFHLFIHPPAVEYSDRSVLLQVLLPLGVVIYAPLTGTGKEIRILKTRKGTTPFFLANTTILGLVALERPEVLPYAIICLVVLAVRSIYILGKDEKGIKI
;
A
#
# COMPACT_ATOMS: atom_id res chain seq x y z
N MET A 1 -17.84 6.08 10.36
CA MET A 1 -17.01 7.05 9.63
C MET A 1 -17.61 8.42 9.87
N ARG A 2 -16.80 9.41 10.24
CA ARG A 2 -17.24 10.81 10.31
C ARG A 2 -17.23 11.36 8.87
N ARG A 3 -17.99 12.42 8.57
CA ARG A 3 -18.04 13.07 7.23
C ARG A 3 -16.65 13.32 6.60
N GLY A 4 -15.59 13.44 7.41
CA GLY A 4 -14.21 13.61 6.94
C GLY A 4 -13.64 12.47 6.09
N ASP A 5 -14.12 11.23 6.24
CA ASP A 5 -13.52 10.09 5.53
C ASP A 5 -13.89 10.05 4.02
N VAL A 6 -15.04 10.65 3.65
CA VAL A 6 -15.49 10.77 2.24
C VAL A 6 -14.81 11.96 1.56
N LEU A 7 -14.57 13.04 2.29
CA LEU A 7 -13.83 14.21 1.80
C LEU A 7 -12.38 13.87 1.47
N ILE A 8 -11.74 13.00 2.26
CA ILE A 8 -10.40 12.50 1.95
C ILE A 8 -10.42 11.74 0.62
N GLY A 9 -11.36 10.81 0.41
CA GLY A 9 -11.47 10.05 -0.85
C GLY A 9 -11.68 10.92 -2.10
N LEU A 10 -12.54 11.93 -2.04
CA LEU A 10 -12.77 12.86 -3.15
C LEU A 10 -11.56 13.77 -3.40
N PHE A 11 -10.88 14.20 -2.33
CA PHE A 11 -9.67 15.02 -2.43
C PHE A 11 -8.50 14.25 -3.06
N LEU A 12 -8.34 12.96 -2.72
CA LEU A 12 -7.34 12.07 -3.34
C LEU A 12 -7.55 11.93 -4.85
N VAL A 13 -8.80 11.76 -5.31
CA VAL A 13 -9.12 11.61 -6.73
C VAL A 13 -8.93 12.91 -7.51
N ALA A 14 -9.37 14.05 -6.95
CA ALA A 14 -9.21 15.35 -7.59
C ALA A 14 -7.73 15.72 -7.81
N ALA A 15 -6.87 15.33 -6.88
CA ALA A 15 -5.46 15.69 -6.95
C ALA A 15 -4.60 14.77 -7.81
N VAL A 16 -4.95 13.48 -7.91
CA VAL A 16 -4.40 12.63 -8.98
C VAL A 16 -4.79 13.23 -10.34
N GLY A 17 -6.01 13.76 -10.49
CA GLY A 17 -6.40 14.52 -11.68
C GLY A 17 -5.51 15.74 -11.96
N VAL A 18 -5.34 16.64 -10.98
CA VAL A 18 -4.59 17.90 -11.15
C VAL A 18 -3.08 17.68 -11.36
N THR A 19 -2.49 16.65 -10.75
CA THR A 19 -1.06 16.35 -10.93
C THR A 19 -0.75 15.69 -12.28
N LEU A 20 -1.74 15.06 -12.92
CA LEU A 20 -1.60 14.38 -14.21
C LEU A 20 -1.91 15.29 -15.41
N THR A 21 -2.64 16.40 -15.24
CA THR A 21 -3.10 17.27 -16.34
C THR A 21 -2.40 18.63 -16.43
N GLY A 22 -1.28 18.82 -15.72
CA GLY A 22 -0.52 20.07 -15.77
C GLY A 22 0.10 20.31 -17.16
N GLU A 23 -0.61 21.02 -18.03
CA GLU A 23 -0.04 21.55 -19.27
C GLU A 23 1.21 22.39 -18.94
N ALA A 24 2.28 22.17 -19.72
CA ALA A 24 3.53 22.89 -19.61
C ALA A 24 3.31 24.36 -20.00
N TYR A 25 3.02 25.22 -19.03
CA TYR A 25 3.01 26.67 -19.22
C TYR A 25 4.43 27.14 -19.57
N THR A 26 4.55 27.71 -20.77
CA THR A 26 5.78 28.23 -21.36
C THR A 26 6.18 29.58 -20.76
N ALA A 27 7.50 29.76 -20.71
CA ALA A 27 8.26 31.01 -20.58
C ALA A 27 8.21 31.76 -19.23
N GLY A 28 9.22 31.50 -18.39
CA GLY A 28 9.65 32.44 -17.33
C GLY A 28 9.92 31.83 -15.95
N THR A 29 9.58 30.56 -15.73
CA THR A 29 9.75 29.89 -14.43
C THR A 29 11.19 29.40 -14.23
N ARG A 30 11.79 29.72 -13.08
CA ARG A 30 13.09 29.19 -12.66
C ARG A 30 13.02 27.66 -12.70
N VAL A 31 13.73 27.06 -13.65
CA VAL A 31 13.86 25.61 -13.76
C VAL A 31 14.88 25.14 -12.74
N ILE A 32 14.43 24.39 -11.73
CA ILE A 32 15.33 23.64 -10.84
C ILE A 32 15.65 22.35 -11.58
N ASN A 33 16.90 22.17 -12.01
CA ASN A 33 17.37 20.93 -12.62
C ASN A 33 17.89 19.99 -11.52
N ALA A 34 17.17 18.91 -11.25
CA ALA A 34 17.63 17.83 -10.40
C ALA A 34 17.53 16.51 -11.18
N GLY A 35 18.66 15.83 -11.39
CA GLY A 35 18.72 14.55 -12.11
C GLY A 35 18.16 14.56 -13.54
N GLY A 36 18.18 15.71 -14.23
CA GLY A 36 17.68 15.84 -15.60
C GLY A 36 16.17 16.08 -15.72
N ILE A 37 15.47 16.33 -14.61
CA ILE A 37 14.06 16.73 -14.58
C ILE A 37 13.97 18.23 -14.31
N SER A 38 13.20 18.94 -15.13
CA SER A 38 12.85 20.35 -14.96
C SER A 38 11.55 20.49 -14.17
N PHE A 39 11.59 21.16 -13.03
CA PHE A 39 10.40 21.39 -12.20
C PHE A 39 9.81 22.79 -12.43
N SER A 40 8.49 22.87 -12.59
CA SER A 40 7.73 24.12 -12.59
C SER A 40 7.47 24.54 -11.15
N ALA A 41 7.87 25.76 -10.78
CA ALA A 41 7.68 26.29 -9.43
C ALA A 41 6.20 26.27 -8.98
N MET A 42 5.27 26.52 -9.90
CA MET A 42 3.83 26.50 -9.62
C MET A 42 3.34 25.07 -9.37
N ASN A 43 3.72 24.11 -10.23
CA ASN A 43 3.35 22.71 -10.07
C ASN A 43 3.92 22.13 -8.77
N MET A 44 5.17 22.49 -8.45
CA MET A 44 5.83 22.11 -7.20
C MET A 44 5.09 22.65 -5.98
N LEU A 45 4.69 23.93 -6.00
CA LEU A 45 3.94 24.54 -4.90
C LEU A 45 2.58 23.85 -4.69
N VAL A 46 1.84 23.59 -5.78
CA VAL A 46 0.56 22.88 -5.73
C VAL A 46 0.75 21.47 -5.17
N PHE A 47 1.77 20.74 -5.63
CA PHE A 47 2.09 19.40 -5.14
C PHE A 47 2.46 19.38 -3.66
N ILE A 48 3.29 20.32 -3.20
CA ILE A 48 3.67 20.45 -1.78
C ILE A 48 2.42 20.74 -0.93
N LEU A 49 1.61 21.73 -1.31
CA LEU A 49 0.41 22.09 -0.58
C LEU A 49 -0.56 20.91 -0.49
N PHE A 50 -0.73 20.20 -1.59
CA PHE A 50 -1.57 19.01 -1.65
C PHE A 50 -1.05 17.86 -0.74
N SER A 51 0.26 17.61 -0.78
CA SER A 51 0.91 16.60 0.07
C SER A 51 0.76 16.95 1.54
N LEU A 52 0.96 18.22 1.92
CA LEU A 52 0.79 18.72 3.28
C LEU A 52 -0.65 18.57 3.78
N VAL A 53 -1.65 18.89 2.95
CA VAL A 53 -3.07 18.69 3.31
C VAL A 53 -3.34 17.20 3.53
N THR A 54 -2.82 16.33 2.67
CA THR A 54 -2.98 14.88 2.80
C THR A 54 -2.36 14.37 4.10
N ILE A 55 -1.12 14.77 4.40
CA ILE A 55 -0.42 14.45 5.66
C ILE A 55 -1.23 14.94 6.86
N ALA A 56 -1.72 16.18 6.84
CA ALA A 56 -2.49 16.75 7.93
C ALA A 56 -3.82 16.00 8.17
N LEU A 57 -4.52 15.61 7.11
CA LEU A 57 -5.76 14.83 7.20
C LEU A 57 -5.52 13.45 7.83
N PHE A 58 -4.48 12.74 7.40
CA PHE A 58 -4.14 11.43 7.96
C PHE A 58 -3.59 11.51 9.39
N ALA A 59 -2.70 12.47 9.66
CA ALA A 59 -2.19 12.73 11.01
C ALA A 59 -3.34 13.04 11.97
N ARG A 60 -4.30 13.88 11.57
CA ARG A 60 -5.51 14.17 12.36
C ARG A 60 -6.37 12.93 12.59
N HIS A 61 -6.54 12.08 11.58
CA HIS A 61 -7.32 10.85 11.71
C HIS A 61 -6.65 9.87 12.69
N LEU A 62 -5.33 9.71 12.59
CA LEU A 62 -4.53 8.86 13.48
C LEU A 62 -4.47 9.43 14.91
N GLY A 63 -4.43 10.75 15.07
CA GLY A 63 -4.24 11.46 16.34
C GLY A 63 -5.44 11.49 17.28
N THR A 64 -6.50 10.72 17.02
CA THR A 64 -7.67 10.73 17.89
C THR A 64 -7.43 10.08 19.25
N LYS A 65 -6.47 9.15 19.37
CA LYS A 65 -5.97 8.55 20.64
C LYS A 65 -4.54 8.01 20.44
N GLY A 66 -3.59 8.40 21.29
CA GLY A 66 -2.20 7.87 21.30
C GLY A 66 -1.19 8.64 20.43
N TYR A 67 0.01 8.06 20.26
CA TYR A 67 1.16 8.67 19.56
C TYR A 67 1.24 8.34 18.06
N ALA A 68 0.21 7.71 17.50
CA ALA A 68 0.21 7.26 16.11
C ALA A 68 0.44 8.40 15.10
N TRP A 69 -0.08 9.60 15.37
CA TRP A 69 0.13 10.77 14.51
C TRP A 69 1.59 11.23 14.49
N ALA A 70 2.25 11.23 15.66
CA ALA A 70 3.65 11.66 15.78
C ALA A 70 4.56 10.67 15.06
N PHE A 71 4.35 9.36 15.27
CA PHE A 71 5.11 8.34 14.55
C PHE A 71 4.84 8.35 13.05
N TYR A 72 3.63 8.68 12.61
CA TYR A 72 3.33 8.86 11.19
C TYR A 72 4.11 10.03 10.59
N LEU A 73 4.15 11.18 11.27
CA LEU A 73 4.96 12.32 10.83
C LEU A 73 6.45 11.99 10.76
N ILE A 74 6.97 11.22 11.73
CA ILE A 74 8.35 10.72 11.71
C ILE A 74 8.54 9.82 10.48
N ALA A 75 7.66 8.86 10.22
CA ALA A 75 7.77 7.97 9.06
C ALA A 75 7.76 8.73 7.72
N VAL A 76 6.84 9.70 7.56
CA VAL A 76 6.80 10.57 6.38
C VAL A 76 8.08 11.38 6.24
N SER A 77 8.60 11.92 7.35
CA SER A 77 9.87 12.67 7.35
C SER A 77 11.06 11.78 6.96
N THR A 78 11.10 10.54 7.45
CA THR A 78 12.13 9.55 7.07
C THR A 78 12.10 9.26 5.57
N VAL A 79 10.91 9.14 4.97
CA VAL A 79 10.77 8.96 3.52
C VAL A 79 11.22 10.21 2.77
N ALA A 80 10.88 11.40 3.25
CA ALA A 80 11.32 12.66 2.64
C ALA A 80 12.86 12.78 2.66
N VAL A 81 13.50 12.47 3.81
CA VAL A 81 14.97 12.46 3.93
C VAL A 81 15.57 11.38 3.03
N TRP A 82 14.97 10.20 2.95
CA TRP A 82 15.46 9.15 2.04
C TRP A 82 15.40 9.60 0.57
N LEU A 83 14.31 10.26 0.15
CA LEU A 83 14.18 10.81 -1.19
C LEU A 83 15.20 11.91 -1.48
N ASP A 84 15.46 12.80 -0.52
CA ASP A 84 16.48 13.85 -0.66
C ASP A 84 17.89 13.26 -0.89
N ASN A 85 18.16 12.10 -0.27
CA ASN A 85 19.42 11.38 -0.42
C ASN A 85 19.44 10.39 -1.60
N THR A 86 18.36 10.32 -2.40
CA THR A 86 18.23 9.36 -3.49
C THR A 86 18.07 10.12 -4.81
N PRO A 87 18.90 9.89 -5.84
CA PRO A 87 18.82 10.67 -7.08
C PRO A 87 17.46 10.46 -7.76
N PRO A 88 16.83 11.51 -8.34
CA PRO A 88 15.55 11.36 -9.03
C PRO A 88 15.80 10.72 -10.40
N LEU A 89 15.86 9.39 -10.43
CA LEU A 89 16.00 8.60 -11.65
C LEU A 89 14.60 8.23 -12.15
N ILE A 90 14.05 9.01 -13.08
CA ILE A 90 12.88 8.56 -13.84
C ILE A 90 13.37 8.10 -15.20
N ASP A 91 13.30 6.79 -15.41
CA ASP A 91 13.66 6.21 -16.68
C ASP A 91 12.63 6.60 -17.75
N LYS A 92 13.11 7.15 -18.86
CA LYS A 92 12.29 7.50 -20.03
C LYS A 92 11.58 6.28 -20.60
N SER A 93 12.17 5.09 -20.47
CA SER A 93 11.53 3.85 -20.94
C SER A 93 10.26 3.54 -20.15
N SER A 94 10.32 3.68 -18.82
CA SER A 94 9.17 3.48 -17.91
C SER A 94 8.07 4.51 -18.14
N LEU A 95 8.43 5.77 -18.41
CA LEU A 95 7.48 6.82 -18.81
C LEU A 95 6.76 6.52 -20.12
N ASN A 96 7.48 6.02 -21.13
CA ASN A 96 6.91 5.68 -22.42
C ASN A 96 5.92 4.51 -22.31
N VAL A 97 6.26 3.50 -21.50
CA VAL A 97 5.35 2.39 -21.18
C VAL A 97 4.09 2.92 -20.49
N LEU A 98 4.22 3.82 -19.52
CA LEU A 98 3.09 4.45 -18.83
C LEU A 98 2.18 5.22 -19.77
N ASN A 99 2.75 6.08 -20.62
CA ASN A 99 1.99 6.81 -21.64
C ASN A 99 1.31 5.84 -22.61
N GLY A 100 1.97 4.75 -23.00
CA GLY A 100 1.39 3.70 -23.84
C GLY A 100 0.15 3.05 -23.22
N TYR A 101 0.21 2.68 -21.94
CA TYR A 101 -0.94 2.10 -21.21
C TYR A 101 -2.07 3.10 -21.00
N ILE A 102 -1.76 4.37 -20.74
CA ILE A 102 -2.80 5.39 -20.54
C ILE A 102 -3.50 5.72 -21.86
N ASN A 103 -2.74 5.82 -22.95
CA ASN A 103 -3.28 6.08 -24.28
C ASN A 103 -4.05 4.88 -24.85
N SER A 104 -3.80 3.65 -24.38
CA SER A 104 -4.63 2.49 -24.75
C SER A 104 -5.95 2.45 -23.97
N LEU A 105 -6.00 3.06 -22.79
CA LEU A 105 -7.17 3.11 -21.92
C LEU A 105 -8.11 4.29 -22.21
N LEU A 106 -7.54 5.42 -22.60
CA LEU A 106 -8.28 6.66 -22.82
C LEU A 106 -8.39 6.95 -24.32
N PRO A 107 -9.55 7.45 -24.79
CA PRO A 107 -9.73 7.82 -26.20
C PRO A 107 -8.95 9.09 -26.60
N TRP A 108 -8.28 9.75 -25.66
CA TRP A 108 -7.48 10.96 -25.88
C TRP A 108 -6.01 10.68 -25.53
N GLU A 109 -5.10 11.31 -26.25
CA GLU A 109 -3.66 11.22 -25.96
C GLU A 109 -3.35 12.00 -24.67
N VAL A 110 -2.92 11.28 -23.63
CA VAL A 110 -2.43 11.86 -22.38
C VAL A 110 -0.93 11.67 -22.33
N HIS A 111 -0.20 12.77 -22.21
CA HIS A 111 1.24 12.75 -22.03
C HIS A 111 1.60 13.11 -20.58
N ILE A 112 2.04 12.10 -19.83
CA ILE A 112 2.63 12.30 -18.50
C ILE A 112 4.05 12.84 -18.66
N SER A 113 4.28 14.03 -18.11
CA SER A 113 5.61 14.62 -18.04
C SER A 113 6.48 13.90 -17.00
N PRO A 114 7.83 13.93 -17.14
CA PRO A 114 8.73 13.40 -16.12
C PRO A 114 8.50 14.00 -14.73
N GLU A 115 8.18 15.31 -14.67
CA GLU A 115 7.78 16.00 -13.46
C GLU A 115 6.51 15.38 -12.84
N GLY A 116 5.46 15.16 -13.64
CA GLY A 116 4.22 14.55 -13.18
C GLY A 116 4.40 13.13 -12.66
N ALA A 117 5.24 12.32 -13.32
CA ALA A 117 5.59 10.99 -12.85
C ALA A 117 6.38 11.00 -11.54
N PHE A 118 7.25 11.99 -11.34
CA PHE A 118 7.95 12.18 -10.07
C PHE A 118 6.96 12.48 -8.94
N TYR A 119 6.03 13.41 -9.17
CA TYR A 119 4.99 13.72 -8.20
C TYR A 119 4.11 12.52 -7.88
N ALA A 120 3.71 11.74 -8.90
CA ALA A 120 2.96 10.51 -8.70
C ALA A 120 3.76 9.49 -7.87
N TYR A 121 5.05 9.31 -8.15
CA TYR A 121 5.94 8.43 -7.38
C TYR A 121 6.02 8.85 -5.91
N VAL A 122 6.34 10.10 -5.62
CA VAL A 122 6.41 10.63 -4.24
C VAL A 122 5.06 10.48 -3.54
N TYR A 123 3.97 10.69 -4.28
CA TYR A 123 2.63 10.55 -3.74
C TYR A 123 2.26 9.10 -3.42
N LEU A 124 2.64 8.15 -4.27
CA LEU A 124 2.48 6.72 -4.01
C LEU A 124 3.27 6.31 -2.75
N LEU A 125 4.45 6.87 -2.50
CA LEU A 125 5.23 6.59 -1.29
C LEU A 125 4.46 7.07 -0.05
N LEU A 126 3.90 8.29 -0.11
CA LEU A 126 3.07 8.82 0.96
C LEU A 126 1.84 7.92 1.23
N LEU A 127 1.17 7.45 0.18
CA LEU A 127 0.05 6.53 0.30
C LEU A 127 0.46 5.16 0.86
N LEU A 128 1.62 4.63 0.46
CA LEU A 128 2.18 3.38 0.97
C LEU A 128 2.47 3.48 2.47
N VAL A 129 3.19 4.51 2.90
CA VAL A 129 3.45 4.78 4.33
C VAL A 129 2.14 4.87 5.10
N THR A 130 1.18 5.60 4.55
CA THR A 130 -0.15 5.74 5.16
C THR A 130 -0.85 4.39 5.28
N ALA A 131 -0.94 3.62 4.19
CA ALA A 131 -1.57 2.31 4.18
C ALA A 131 -0.94 1.37 5.21
N VAL A 132 0.39 1.36 5.33
CA VAL A 132 1.13 0.57 6.33
C VAL A 132 0.64 0.87 7.75
N PHE A 133 0.43 2.14 8.13
CA PHE A 133 -0.15 2.49 9.44
C PHE A 133 -1.56 1.94 9.63
N TYR A 134 -2.35 1.88 8.55
CA TYR A 134 -3.70 1.32 8.58
C TYR A 134 -3.73 -0.22 8.52
N THR A 135 -2.62 -0.92 8.30
CA THR A 135 -2.58 -2.38 8.45
C THR A 135 -2.50 -2.84 9.91
N ALA A 136 -1.97 -1.98 10.80
CA ALA A 136 -1.86 -2.25 12.24
C ALA A 136 -3.24 -2.33 12.93
N PRO A 137 -3.37 -2.97 14.11
CA PRO A 137 -4.62 -3.03 14.84
C PRO A 137 -5.21 -1.63 15.12
N ARG A 138 -6.54 -1.47 14.93
CA ARG A 138 -7.21 -0.15 15.05
C ARG A 138 -7.01 0.55 16.39
N ARG A 139 -6.83 -0.21 17.48
CA ARG A 139 -6.63 0.32 18.84
C ARG A 139 -5.16 0.65 19.14
N ALA A 140 -4.22 0.24 18.28
CA ALA A 140 -2.78 0.42 18.46
C ALA A 140 -2.13 0.81 17.11
N ARG A 141 -2.63 1.90 16.52
CA ARG A 141 -2.17 2.38 15.20
C ARG A 141 -0.72 2.83 15.21
N GLU A 142 -0.19 3.18 16.38
CA GLU A 142 1.21 3.47 16.61
C GLU A 142 2.13 2.31 16.20
N MET A 143 1.65 1.05 16.25
CA MET A 143 2.43 -0.10 15.76
C MET A 143 2.64 -0.09 14.25
N GLY A 144 1.88 0.72 13.53
CA GLY A 144 2.14 1.02 12.12
C GLY A 144 3.56 1.52 11.88
N PHE A 145 4.14 2.22 12.85
CA PHE A 145 5.53 2.66 12.82
C PHE A 145 6.51 1.49 12.85
N LEU A 146 6.21 0.45 13.63
CA LEU A 146 7.03 -0.76 13.67
C LEU A 146 6.95 -1.51 12.34
N THR A 147 5.75 -1.63 11.77
CA THR A 147 5.58 -2.22 10.42
C THR A 147 6.37 -1.42 9.38
N PHE A 148 6.26 -0.09 9.39
CA PHE A 148 7.01 0.79 8.49
C PHE A 148 8.52 0.63 8.69
N GLY A 149 9.01 0.71 9.93
CA GLY A 149 10.44 0.61 10.24
C GLY A 149 11.02 -0.74 9.81
N LEU A 150 10.33 -1.85 10.08
CA LEU A 150 10.75 -3.17 9.63
C LEU A 150 10.81 -3.24 8.10
N LEU A 151 9.77 -2.82 7.38
CA LEU A 151 9.77 -2.83 5.91
C LEU A 151 10.86 -1.93 5.34
N PHE A 152 10.93 -0.68 5.78
CA PHE A 152 11.81 0.32 5.20
C PHE A 152 13.28 0.10 5.57
N SER A 153 13.55 -0.58 6.69
CA SER A 153 14.92 -0.98 7.05
C SER A 153 15.49 -2.06 6.12
N MET A 154 14.65 -2.86 5.45
CA MET A 154 15.06 -3.95 4.56
C MET A 154 15.58 -3.38 3.23
N PRO A 155 16.89 -3.52 2.89
CA PRO A 155 17.39 -3.11 1.59
C PRO A 155 16.64 -3.76 0.42
N VAL A 156 16.23 -5.03 0.56
CA VAL A 156 15.48 -5.74 -0.48
C VAL A 156 14.14 -5.04 -0.75
N PHE A 157 13.40 -4.68 0.30
CA PHE A 157 12.12 -4.00 0.12
C PHE A 157 12.30 -2.62 -0.52
N ARG A 158 13.34 -1.87 -0.14
CA ARG A 158 13.66 -0.57 -0.76
C ARG A 158 14.04 -0.69 -2.24
N ALA A 159 14.67 -1.79 -2.66
CA ALA A 159 14.99 -2.03 -4.07
C ALA A 159 13.74 -2.18 -4.96
N PHE A 160 12.60 -2.59 -4.39
CA PHE A 160 11.31 -2.59 -5.10
C PHE A 160 10.61 -1.22 -5.09
N LEU A 161 11.06 -0.30 -4.25
CA LEU A 161 10.55 1.08 -4.21
C LEU A 161 11.41 2.04 -5.02
N TYR A 162 12.65 1.67 -5.32
CA TYR A 162 13.60 2.49 -6.03
C TYR A 162 14.56 1.64 -6.89
N PRO A 163 14.77 1.98 -8.18
CA PRO A 163 14.25 3.16 -8.89
C PRO A 163 12.71 3.14 -9.08
N PRO A 164 12.08 4.31 -9.32
CA PRO A 164 10.65 4.40 -9.64
C PRO A 164 10.25 3.39 -10.73
N SER A 165 9.42 2.41 -10.37
CA SER A 165 8.93 1.36 -11.27
C SER A 165 7.42 1.14 -11.08
N PHE A 166 6.82 0.39 -12.01
CA PHE A 166 5.42 -0.03 -11.90
C PHE A 166 5.14 -0.96 -10.72
N ASP A 167 6.14 -1.69 -10.22
CA ASP A 167 5.99 -2.53 -9.01
C ASP A 167 5.45 -1.71 -7.85
N MET A 168 5.94 -0.47 -7.72
CA MET A 168 5.56 0.40 -6.65
C MET A 168 4.06 0.74 -6.66
N VAL A 169 3.46 0.87 -7.84
CA VAL A 169 2.00 1.05 -8.00
C VAL A 169 1.28 -0.19 -7.45
N GLY A 170 1.72 -1.38 -7.85
CA GLY A 170 1.16 -2.66 -7.40
C GLY A 170 1.31 -2.87 -5.89
N ILE A 171 2.50 -2.61 -5.35
CA ILE A 171 2.83 -2.70 -3.92
C ILE A 171 1.97 -1.73 -3.10
N THR A 172 1.83 -0.49 -3.57
CA THR A 172 1.01 0.53 -2.90
C THR A 172 -0.47 0.17 -2.95
N ALA A 173 -0.97 -0.23 -4.12
CA ALA A 173 -2.37 -0.68 -4.28
C ALA A 173 -2.68 -1.90 -3.42
N PHE A 174 -1.74 -2.84 -3.31
CA PHE A 174 -1.86 -4.01 -2.44
C PHE A 174 -1.87 -3.61 -0.95
N ALA A 175 -0.95 -2.74 -0.52
CA ALA A 175 -0.91 -2.26 0.86
C ALA A 175 -2.20 -1.51 1.24
N ILE A 176 -2.74 -0.66 0.34
CA ILE A 176 -4.03 0.02 0.53
C ILE A 176 -5.15 -1.02 0.66
N SER A 177 -5.15 -2.04 -0.21
CA SER A 177 -6.15 -3.11 -0.18
C SER A 177 -6.09 -3.88 1.15
N LEU A 178 -4.90 -4.24 1.64
CA LEU A 178 -4.71 -4.86 2.96
C LEU A 178 -5.17 -3.96 4.11
N ALA A 179 -4.85 -2.67 4.04
CA ALA A 179 -5.27 -1.66 5.00
C ALA A 179 -6.80 -1.57 5.05
N LEU A 180 -7.47 -1.46 3.90
CA LEU A 180 -8.93 -1.45 3.82
C LEU A 180 -9.50 -2.77 4.35
N ALA A 181 -9.09 -3.92 3.81
CA ALA A 181 -9.56 -5.23 4.24
C ALA A 181 -9.45 -5.46 5.76
N SER A 182 -8.36 -5.00 6.39
CA SER A 182 -8.12 -5.17 7.82
C SER A 182 -8.83 -4.15 8.71
N THR A 183 -9.29 -3.03 8.16
CA THR A 183 -9.87 -1.90 8.92
C THR A 183 -11.35 -1.72 8.69
N LEU A 184 -11.92 -2.35 7.66
CA LEU A 184 -13.34 -2.37 7.35
C LEU A 184 -14.13 -3.13 8.43
N VAL A 185 -14.36 -2.46 9.56
CA VAL A 185 -15.57 -2.66 10.36
C VAL A 185 -16.69 -2.02 9.55
N PHE A 186 -17.21 -2.75 8.56
CA PHE A 186 -18.11 -2.19 7.56
C PHE A 186 -19.18 -1.31 8.21
N SER A 187 -19.30 -0.08 7.72
CA SER A 187 -20.25 0.91 8.21
C SER A 187 -21.68 0.34 8.14
N PRO A 188 -22.55 0.63 9.13
CA PRO A 188 -23.98 0.32 9.02
C PRO A 188 -24.63 1.11 7.87
N ASN A 189 -24.05 2.26 7.50
CA ASN A 189 -24.52 3.06 6.36
C ASN A 189 -24.18 2.35 5.03
N PRO A 190 -25.20 2.02 4.20
CA PRO A 190 -25.01 1.26 2.96
C PRO A 190 -24.20 2.01 1.90
N ILE A 191 -24.34 3.34 1.81
CA ILE A 191 -23.61 4.16 0.82
C ILE A 191 -22.11 4.13 1.13
N ILE A 192 -21.77 4.32 2.40
CA ILE A 192 -20.37 4.27 2.86
C ILE A 192 -19.78 2.87 2.64
N ALA A 193 -20.56 1.83 2.91
CA ALA A 193 -20.12 0.45 2.69
C ALA A 193 -19.94 0.12 1.20
N ALA A 194 -20.79 0.66 0.32
CA ALA A 194 -20.65 0.52 -1.13
C ALA A 194 -19.38 1.22 -1.62
N PHE A 195 -19.15 2.47 -1.23
CA PHE A 195 -17.93 3.21 -1.56
C PHE A 195 -16.66 2.47 -1.09
N GLN A 196 -16.66 1.98 0.15
CA GLN A 196 -15.55 1.17 0.68
C GLN A 196 -15.29 -0.09 -0.13
N THR A 197 -16.35 -0.75 -0.60
CA THR A 197 -16.25 -1.96 -1.41
C THR A 197 -15.69 -1.64 -2.79
N ILE A 198 -16.14 -0.55 -3.41
CA ILE A 198 -15.65 -0.06 -4.71
C ILE A 198 -14.17 0.27 -4.63
N VAL A 199 -13.75 1.05 -3.63
CA VAL A 199 -12.34 1.42 -3.45
C VAL A 199 -11.49 0.18 -3.21
N LEU A 200 -11.92 -0.73 -2.32
CA LEU A 200 -11.21 -1.99 -2.07
C LEU A 200 -11.10 -2.85 -3.33
N SER A 201 -12.17 -2.98 -4.14
CA SER A 201 -12.11 -3.72 -5.39
C SER A 201 -11.19 -3.06 -6.41
N ALA A 202 -11.26 -1.74 -6.56
CA ALA A 202 -10.44 -1.01 -7.52
C ALA A 202 -8.95 -1.15 -7.18
N THR A 203 -8.57 -0.94 -5.91
CA THR A 203 -7.17 -1.09 -5.48
C THR A 203 -6.69 -2.54 -5.59
N SER A 204 -7.57 -3.52 -5.37
CA SER A 204 -7.23 -4.94 -5.55
C SER A 204 -7.03 -5.30 -7.02
N VAL A 205 -7.87 -4.77 -7.91
CA VAL A 205 -7.74 -4.97 -9.37
C VAL A 205 -6.45 -4.32 -9.88
N VAL A 206 -6.09 -3.12 -9.41
CA VAL A 206 -4.80 -2.48 -9.74
C VAL A 206 -3.63 -3.33 -9.25
N ALA A 207 -3.68 -3.86 -8.03
CA ALA A 207 -2.65 -4.75 -7.52
C ALA A 207 -2.51 -6.03 -8.37
N ILE A 208 -3.63 -6.60 -8.82
CA ILE A 208 -3.68 -7.81 -9.68
C ILE A 208 -3.20 -7.50 -11.10
N ALA A 209 -3.47 -6.31 -11.63
CA ALA A 209 -3.00 -5.88 -12.94
C ALA A 209 -1.47 -5.84 -12.99
N VAL A 210 -0.83 -5.37 -11.91
CA VAL A 210 0.64 -5.29 -11.80
C VAL A 210 1.24 -6.65 -11.40
N GLN A 211 0.60 -7.36 -10.46
CA GLN A 211 1.09 -8.64 -9.98
C GLN A 211 -0.08 -9.64 -9.82
N PRO A 212 -0.33 -10.50 -10.83
CA PRO A 212 -1.48 -11.40 -10.86
C PRO A 212 -1.61 -12.32 -9.64
N TRP A 213 -0.48 -12.69 -9.03
CA TRP A 213 -0.45 -13.53 -7.83
C TRP A 213 -1.12 -12.90 -6.60
N THR A 214 -1.29 -11.58 -6.59
CA THR A 214 -2.07 -10.87 -5.56
C THR A 214 -3.57 -11.19 -5.62
N ALA A 215 -4.04 -11.91 -6.65
CA ALA A 215 -5.40 -12.43 -6.73
C ALA A 215 -5.74 -13.38 -5.57
N VAL A 216 -4.75 -13.88 -4.83
CA VAL A 216 -5.01 -14.62 -3.58
C VAL A 216 -5.75 -13.78 -2.54
N MET A 217 -5.55 -12.45 -2.53
CA MET A 217 -6.10 -11.55 -1.54
C MET A 217 -7.64 -11.59 -1.45
N PRO A 218 -8.42 -11.45 -2.55
CA PRO A 218 -9.87 -11.57 -2.49
C PRO A 218 -10.35 -12.94 -2.00
N PHE A 219 -9.66 -14.04 -2.35
CA PHE A 219 -10.00 -15.36 -1.85
C PHE A 219 -9.74 -15.47 -0.35
N ALA A 220 -8.53 -15.09 0.10
CA ALA A 220 -8.17 -15.06 1.52
C ALA A 220 -9.15 -14.20 2.33
N PHE A 221 -9.60 -13.08 1.77
CA PHE A 221 -10.61 -12.21 2.40
C PHE A 221 -11.96 -12.93 2.54
N ALA A 222 -12.44 -13.58 1.47
CA ALA A 222 -13.72 -14.28 1.48
C ALA A 222 -13.74 -15.42 2.51
N PHE A 223 -12.64 -16.17 2.65
CA PHE A 223 -12.53 -17.26 3.63
C PHE A 223 -12.37 -16.76 5.06
N SER A 224 -11.61 -15.69 5.27
CA SER A 224 -11.25 -15.22 6.61
C SER A 224 -12.37 -14.44 7.29
N PHE A 225 -13.25 -13.77 6.54
CA PHE A 225 -14.31 -12.95 7.12
C PHE A 225 -15.70 -13.58 6.91
N PRO A 226 -16.53 -13.77 7.95
CA PRO A 226 -17.80 -14.51 7.85
C PRO A 226 -18.98 -13.74 7.21
N ARG A 227 -18.74 -12.66 6.43
CA ARG A 227 -19.80 -11.77 5.91
C ARG A 227 -20.17 -12.08 4.46
N LYS A 228 -20.93 -13.16 4.25
CA LYS A 228 -21.19 -13.77 2.94
C LYS A 228 -21.62 -12.81 1.81
N LYS A 229 -22.62 -11.94 2.01
CA LYS A 229 -23.17 -11.11 0.92
C LYS A 229 -22.21 -10.02 0.43
N ARG A 230 -21.55 -9.30 1.34
CA ARG A 230 -20.64 -8.18 0.99
C ARG A 230 -19.28 -8.67 0.50
N ASN A 231 -18.78 -9.77 1.07
CA ASN A 231 -17.58 -10.42 0.56
C ASN A 231 -17.81 -10.92 -0.86
N LEU A 232 -19.01 -11.44 -1.16
CA LEU A 232 -19.37 -11.86 -2.51
C LEU A 232 -19.47 -10.68 -3.47
N ALA A 233 -20.00 -9.52 -3.05
CA ALA A 233 -19.99 -8.31 -3.86
C ALA A 233 -18.55 -7.84 -4.16
N TYR A 234 -17.68 -7.81 -3.15
CA TYR A 234 -16.27 -7.49 -3.34
C TYR A 234 -15.58 -8.46 -4.31
N VAL A 235 -15.71 -9.77 -4.09
CA VAL A 235 -15.12 -10.79 -4.97
C VAL A 235 -15.67 -10.68 -6.39
N ALA A 236 -16.99 -10.49 -6.55
CA ALA A 236 -17.60 -10.32 -7.86
C ALA A 236 -17.05 -9.08 -8.60
N MET A 237 -16.91 -7.95 -7.91
CA MET A 237 -16.30 -6.74 -8.49
C MET A 237 -14.84 -6.96 -8.88
N VAL A 238 -14.07 -7.70 -8.07
CA VAL A 238 -12.68 -8.04 -8.42
C VAL A 238 -12.64 -8.97 -9.63
N VAL A 239 -13.49 -10.00 -9.69
CA VAL A 239 -13.58 -10.91 -10.85
C VAL A 239 -13.96 -10.14 -12.12
N LEU A 240 -14.95 -9.25 -12.06
CA LEU A 240 -15.30 -8.38 -13.19
C LEU A 240 -14.13 -7.49 -13.62
N GLY A 241 -13.39 -6.94 -12.65
CA GLY A 241 -12.17 -6.19 -12.93
C GLY A 241 -11.10 -7.03 -13.62
N ILE A 242 -10.85 -8.26 -13.17
CA ILE A 242 -9.92 -9.20 -13.80
C ILE A 242 -10.34 -9.53 -15.23
N LEU A 243 -11.64 -9.77 -15.46
CA LEU A 243 -12.16 -10.01 -16.81
C LEU A 243 -11.94 -8.79 -17.71
N GLY A 244 -12.11 -7.57 -17.18
CA GLY A 244 -11.76 -6.34 -17.87
C GLY A 244 -10.27 -6.26 -18.21
N LEU A 245 -9.38 -6.55 -17.24
CA LEU A 245 -7.93 -6.58 -17.48
C LEU A 245 -7.53 -7.56 -18.58
N LEU A 246 -8.15 -8.75 -18.60
CA LEU A 246 -7.94 -9.75 -19.64
C LEU A 246 -8.43 -9.28 -21.01
N HIS A 247 -9.63 -8.68 -21.07
CA HIS A 247 -10.23 -8.22 -22.32
C HIS A 247 -9.42 -7.09 -22.97
N PHE A 248 -8.87 -6.19 -22.17
CA PHE A 248 -8.09 -5.04 -22.64
C PHE A 248 -6.57 -5.28 -22.62
N HIS A 249 -6.10 -6.50 -22.31
CA HIS A 249 -4.67 -6.84 -22.19
C HIS A 249 -3.86 -5.90 -21.28
N LEU A 250 -4.44 -5.52 -20.13
CA LEU A 250 -3.89 -4.51 -19.22
C LEU A 250 -2.98 -5.07 -18.12
N PHE A 251 -2.48 -6.30 -18.29
CA PHE A 251 -1.49 -6.84 -17.36
C PHE A 251 -0.15 -6.16 -17.58
N ILE A 252 0.44 -5.72 -16.48
CA ILE A 252 1.75 -5.08 -16.46
C ILE A 252 2.73 -6.13 -15.95
N HIS A 253 3.82 -6.33 -16.67
CA HIS A 253 4.90 -7.23 -16.28
C HIS A 253 6.13 -6.39 -15.93
N PRO A 254 6.25 -5.96 -14.67
CA PRO A 254 7.43 -5.22 -14.25
C PRO A 254 8.69 -6.09 -14.38
N PRO A 255 9.85 -5.47 -14.63
CA PRO A 255 11.11 -6.19 -14.74
C PRO A 255 11.46 -6.85 -13.40
N ALA A 256 12.09 -8.02 -13.47
CA ALA A 256 12.55 -8.71 -12.27
C ALA A 256 13.60 -7.88 -11.54
N VAL A 257 13.44 -7.72 -10.22
CA VAL A 257 14.44 -7.09 -9.35
C VAL A 257 15.42 -8.17 -8.90
N GLU A 258 16.70 -7.99 -9.22
CA GLU A 258 17.76 -8.90 -8.78
C GLU A 258 18.08 -8.70 -7.30
N TYR A 259 18.15 -9.80 -6.55
CA TYR A 259 18.57 -9.81 -5.16
C TYR A 259 19.23 -11.13 -4.79
N SER A 260 19.97 -11.16 -3.68
CA SER A 260 20.57 -12.38 -3.15
C SER A 260 19.62 -13.07 -2.17
N ASP A 261 19.32 -14.36 -2.37
CA ASP A 261 18.47 -15.17 -1.47
C ASP A 261 18.95 -15.13 -0.02
N ARG A 262 20.26 -15.16 0.20
CA ARG A 262 20.86 -15.03 1.55
C ARG A 262 20.49 -13.70 2.20
N SER A 263 20.51 -12.62 1.42
CA SER A 263 20.15 -11.28 1.92
C SER A 263 18.68 -11.18 2.28
N VAL A 264 17.79 -11.81 1.50
CA VAL A 264 16.35 -11.89 1.76
C VAL A 264 16.11 -12.67 3.04
N LEU A 265 16.70 -13.86 3.16
CA LEU A 265 16.54 -14.71 4.34
C LEU A 265 16.91 -13.95 5.60
N LEU A 266 18.10 -13.34 5.65
CA LEU A 266 18.56 -12.59 6.82
C LEU A 266 17.62 -11.43 7.22
N GLN A 267 17.03 -10.75 6.24
CA GLN A 267 16.09 -9.66 6.48
C GLN A 267 14.73 -10.16 6.99
N VAL A 268 14.31 -11.34 6.52
CA VAL A 268 13.00 -11.93 6.84
C VAL A 268 13.03 -12.77 8.13
N LEU A 269 14.22 -13.17 8.61
CA LEU A 269 14.38 -13.99 9.83
C LEU A 269 13.68 -13.39 11.06
N LEU A 270 13.80 -12.08 11.31
CA LEU A 270 13.18 -11.45 12.47
C LEU A 270 11.64 -11.53 12.44
N PRO A 271 10.94 -11.03 11.41
CA PRO A 271 9.49 -11.13 11.39
C PRO A 271 9.01 -12.59 11.31
N LEU A 272 9.75 -13.48 10.63
CA LEU A 272 9.45 -14.91 10.63
C LEU A 272 9.57 -15.53 12.02
N GLY A 273 10.66 -15.23 12.73
CA GLY A 273 10.91 -15.69 14.10
C GLY A 273 9.80 -15.25 15.05
N VAL A 274 9.32 -14.00 14.95
CA VAL A 274 8.18 -13.51 15.76
C VAL A 274 6.90 -14.29 15.46
N VAL A 275 6.60 -14.57 14.18
CA VAL A 275 5.41 -15.34 13.80
C VAL A 275 5.48 -16.79 14.29
N ILE A 276 6.66 -17.40 14.30
CA ILE A 276 6.88 -18.76 14.81
C ILE A 276 6.86 -18.79 16.34
N TYR A 277 7.44 -17.79 16.99
CA TYR A 277 7.56 -17.70 18.44
C TYR A 277 6.20 -17.50 19.12
N ALA A 278 5.35 -16.62 18.57
CA ALA A 278 4.05 -16.28 19.17
C ALA A 278 3.16 -17.50 19.53
N PRO A 279 2.96 -18.52 18.68
CA PRO A 279 2.19 -19.71 19.07
C PRO A 279 2.93 -20.66 20.02
N LEU A 280 4.27 -20.61 20.12
CA LEU A 280 5.07 -21.49 20.98
C LEU A 280 5.04 -21.05 22.44
N THR A 281 5.05 -19.74 22.68
CA THR A 281 5.07 -19.17 24.04
C THR A 281 3.71 -18.72 24.53
N GLY A 282 2.72 -18.66 23.64
CA GLY A 282 1.43 -18.13 24.01
C GLY A 282 0.65 -19.02 24.96
N THR A 283 0.01 -18.42 25.97
CA THR A 283 -0.92 -19.16 26.83
C THR A 283 -2.13 -19.64 26.02
N GLY A 284 -2.87 -20.65 26.49
CA GLY A 284 -3.94 -21.31 25.72
C GLY A 284 -5.03 -20.40 25.11
N LYS A 285 -5.19 -19.15 25.60
CA LYS A 285 -6.06 -18.12 25.00
C LYS A 285 -5.42 -17.42 23.80
N GLU A 286 -4.12 -17.12 23.85
CA GLU A 286 -3.34 -16.51 22.77
C GLU A 286 -3.29 -17.44 21.56
N ILE A 287 -3.03 -18.73 21.83
CA ILE A 287 -3.11 -19.80 20.84
C ILE A 287 -4.52 -19.87 20.25
N ARG A 288 -5.59 -19.68 21.04
CA ARG A 288 -6.97 -19.70 20.54
C ARG A 288 -7.29 -18.51 19.62
N ILE A 289 -6.75 -17.32 19.90
CA ILE A 289 -6.89 -16.13 19.03
C ILE A 289 -6.11 -16.33 17.72
N LEU A 290 -4.87 -16.84 17.81
CA LEU A 290 -4.05 -17.19 16.64
C LEU A 290 -4.66 -18.34 15.83
N LYS A 291 -5.30 -19.33 16.50
CA LYS A 291 -6.07 -20.43 15.89
C LYS A 291 -7.50 -20.05 15.52
N THR A 292 -7.91 -18.78 15.66
CA THR A 292 -9.26 -18.39 15.28
C THR A 292 -9.38 -18.52 13.77
N ARG A 293 -10.31 -19.36 13.31
CA ARG A 293 -10.56 -19.60 11.87
C ARG A 293 -11.15 -18.38 11.13
N LYS A 294 -11.33 -17.24 11.81
CA LYS A 294 -11.99 -16.05 11.29
C LYS A 294 -11.28 -14.78 11.76
N GLY A 295 -11.24 -13.76 10.92
CA GLY A 295 -10.72 -12.43 11.23
C GLY A 295 -9.43 -12.10 10.48
N THR A 296 -8.69 -11.13 11.00
CA THR A 296 -7.52 -10.57 10.31
C THR A 296 -6.30 -11.49 10.34
N THR A 297 -6.11 -12.27 11.40
CA THR A 297 -4.96 -13.19 11.51
C THR A 297 -4.96 -14.28 10.44
N PRO A 298 -6.03 -15.07 10.24
CA PRO A 298 -6.06 -16.05 9.15
C PRO A 298 -5.97 -15.40 7.77
N PHE A 299 -6.46 -14.16 7.62
CA PHE A 299 -6.32 -13.40 6.38
C PHE A 299 -4.85 -13.12 6.04
N PHE A 300 -4.08 -12.56 6.98
CA PHE A 300 -2.65 -12.31 6.76
C PHE A 300 -1.85 -13.61 6.67
N LEU A 301 -2.20 -14.65 7.44
CA LEU A 301 -1.54 -15.94 7.37
C LEU A 301 -1.70 -16.58 5.98
N ALA A 302 -2.93 -16.62 5.44
CA ALA A 302 -3.20 -17.17 4.11
C ALA A 302 -2.44 -16.42 3.01
N ASN A 303 -2.45 -15.07 3.03
CA ASN A 303 -1.69 -14.28 2.07
C ASN A 303 -0.18 -14.53 2.22
N THR A 304 0.34 -14.54 3.45
CA THR A 304 1.78 -14.76 3.71
C THR A 304 2.23 -16.13 3.22
N THR A 305 1.47 -17.19 3.51
CA THR A 305 1.82 -18.54 3.10
C THR A 305 1.78 -18.68 1.58
N ILE A 306 0.69 -18.27 0.92
CA ILE A 306 0.55 -18.47 -0.52
C ILE A 306 1.51 -17.57 -1.29
N LEU A 307 1.58 -16.27 -0.98
CA LEU A 307 2.52 -15.36 -1.65
C LEU A 307 3.96 -15.73 -1.34
N GLY A 308 4.27 -16.20 -0.13
CA GLY A 308 5.60 -16.67 0.24
C GLY A 308 6.03 -17.90 -0.55
N LEU A 309 5.14 -18.89 -0.74
CA LEU A 309 5.41 -20.06 -1.58
C LEU A 309 5.64 -19.65 -3.04
N VAL A 310 4.79 -18.77 -3.57
CA VAL A 310 4.94 -18.27 -4.94
C VAL A 310 6.24 -17.47 -5.09
N ALA A 311 6.63 -16.69 -4.07
CA ALA A 311 7.87 -15.91 -4.10
C ALA A 311 9.15 -16.75 -4.18
N LEU A 312 9.10 -18.05 -3.85
CA LEU A 312 10.22 -18.97 -4.06
C LEU A 312 10.46 -19.25 -5.55
N GLU A 313 9.42 -19.20 -6.37
CA GLU A 313 9.48 -19.44 -7.82
C GLU A 313 9.47 -18.12 -8.62
N ARG A 314 8.83 -17.09 -8.08
CA ARG A 314 8.57 -15.79 -8.73
C ARG A 314 9.04 -14.65 -7.82
N PRO A 315 10.32 -14.24 -7.94
CA PRO A 315 10.93 -13.18 -7.15
C PRO A 315 10.14 -11.87 -7.07
N GLU A 316 9.38 -11.55 -8.11
CA GLU A 316 8.58 -10.33 -8.23
C GLU A 316 7.39 -10.29 -7.23
N VAL A 317 7.04 -11.43 -6.63
CA VAL A 317 5.98 -11.54 -5.61
C VAL A 317 6.51 -11.26 -4.20
N LEU A 318 7.84 -11.28 -4.02
CA LEU A 318 8.48 -11.12 -2.72
C LEU A 318 8.05 -9.88 -1.92
N PRO A 319 7.94 -8.64 -2.46
CA PRO A 319 7.58 -7.47 -1.65
C PRO A 319 6.16 -7.60 -1.06
N TYR A 320 5.24 -8.25 -1.78
CA TYR A 320 3.88 -8.52 -1.32
C TYR A 320 3.85 -9.53 -0.17
N ALA A 321 4.68 -10.58 -0.27
CA ALA A 321 4.86 -11.58 0.80
C ALA A 321 5.49 -10.96 2.05
N ILE A 322 6.54 -10.13 1.89
CA ILE A 322 7.22 -9.44 2.98
C ILE A 322 6.25 -8.50 3.73
N ILE A 323 5.43 -7.72 3.00
CA ILE A 323 4.40 -6.87 3.64
C ILE A 323 3.47 -7.71 4.50
N CYS A 324 2.93 -8.81 3.97
CA CYS A 324 2.02 -9.67 4.72
C CYS A 324 2.68 -10.25 5.98
N LEU A 325 3.92 -10.72 5.85
CA LEU A 325 4.67 -11.31 6.94
C LEU A 325 5.01 -10.30 8.04
N VAL A 326 5.50 -9.12 7.69
CA VAL A 326 5.82 -8.06 8.67
C VAL A 326 4.55 -7.60 9.38
N VAL A 327 3.46 -7.39 8.64
CA VAL A 327 2.17 -7.04 9.27
C VAL A 327 1.70 -8.15 10.21
N LEU A 328 1.82 -9.42 9.81
CA LEU A 328 1.47 -10.55 10.65
C LEU A 328 2.31 -10.59 11.93
N ALA A 329 3.63 -10.40 11.82
CA ALA A 329 4.55 -10.34 12.95
C ALA A 329 4.19 -9.24 13.95
N VAL A 330 3.96 -8.01 13.47
CA VAL A 330 3.55 -6.87 14.32
C VAL A 330 2.21 -7.12 15.01
N ARG A 331 1.25 -7.74 14.30
CA ARG A 331 -0.03 -8.12 14.92
C ARG A 331 0.12 -9.22 15.96
N SER A 332 1.05 -10.15 15.78
CA SER A 332 1.37 -11.16 16.81
C SER A 332 1.93 -10.49 18.07
N ILE A 333 2.84 -9.52 17.93
CA ILE A 333 3.36 -8.73 19.07
C ILE A 333 2.22 -8.04 19.81
N TYR A 334 1.27 -7.42 19.10
CA TYR A 334 0.11 -6.80 19.73
C TYR A 334 -0.74 -7.79 20.53
N ILE A 335 -0.97 -8.99 19.98
CA ILE A 335 -1.77 -10.02 20.64
C ILE A 335 -1.09 -10.46 21.94
N LEU A 336 0.21 -10.75 21.90
CA LEU A 336 1.00 -11.14 23.07
C LEU A 336 1.01 -10.04 24.16
N GLY A 337 1.33 -8.79 23.78
CA GLY A 337 1.47 -7.69 24.73
C GLY A 337 0.14 -7.20 25.34
N LYS A 338 -1.01 -7.52 24.73
CA LYS A 338 -2.32 -7.15 25.29
C LYS A 338 -2.73 -8.08 26.45
N ASP A 339 -2.33 -9.34 26.40
CA ASP A 339 -2.66 -10.32 27.43
C ASP A 339 -1.80 -10.15 28.70
N GLU A 340 -0.54 -9.70 28.57
CA GLU A 340 0.28 -9.29 29.73
C GLU A 340 -0.38 -8.16 30.56
N LYS A 341 -1.17 -7.29 29.92
CA LYS A 341 -1.88 -6.18 30.57
C LYS A 341 -3.29 -6.53 31.05
N GLY A 342 -3.76 -7.78 30.86
CA GLY A 342 -5.07 -8.23 31.32
C GLY A 342 -6.29 -7.55 30.65
N ILE A 343 -6.12 -6.92 29.49
CA ILE A 343 -7.17 -6.12 28.84
C ILE A 343 -8.15 -7.04 28.08
N LYS A 344 -9.37 -7.23 28.58
CA LYS A 344 -10.42 -8.03 27.89
C LYS A 344 -10.81 -7.42 26.52
N ILE A 345 -11.09 -8.25 25.51
CA ILE A 345 -11.43 -7.85 24.12
C ILE A 345 -12.86 -7.33 24.02
#